data_AF-A0A919LIL1-F1
#
_entry.id   AF-A0A919LIL1-F1
#
_cell.length_a   1.000
_cell.length_b   1.000
_cell.length_c   1.000
_cell.angle_alpha   90.00
_cell.angle_beta   90.00
_cell.angle_gamma   90.00
#
_symmetry.space_group_name_H-M   'P 1'
#
loop_
_entity.id
_entity.type
_entity.pdbx_description
1 polymer ?
#
loop_
_entity_poly.entity_id
_entity_poly.type
_entity_poly.pdbx_seq_one_letter_code
_entity_poly.pdbx_strand_id
1 'polypeptide(L)'
;MPAELREHAGRHYAVLSIYAGPDDAWTLELSEAVPAPAAWAEIPGSPTHTHGVGFLAAFVPDEDPTLEPTVHIHSHDEHVIPYEIMRWFMAQVTEQVERCRAAYAQEDPEAVE
;
A
#
# COMPACT_ATOMS: atom_id res chain seq x y z
N MET A 1 0.65 -9.48 -3.63
CA MET A 1 0.45 -8.69 -4.86
C MET A 1 1.77 -8.01 -5.22
N PRO A 2 2.12 -7.77 -6.49
CA PRO A 2 3.26 -6.93 -6.83
C PRO A 2 3.02 -5.51 -6.29
N ALA A 3 4.09 -4.80 -5.94
CA ALA A 3 3.99 -3.41 -5.51
C ALA A 3 3.52 -2.53 -6.68
N GLU A 4 2.65 -1.56 -6.40
CA GLU A 4 2.28 -0.54 -7.37
C GLU A 4 3.39 0.51 -7.44
N LEU A 5 3.79 0.89 -8.66
CA LEU A 5 4.90 1.83 -8.90
C LEU A 5 4.39 3.14 -9.49
N ARG A 6 4.97 4.25 -9.05
CA ARG A 6 4.73 5.58 -9.61
C ARG A 6 6.01 6.40 -9.68
N GLU A 7 6.28 6.98 -10.85
CA GLU A 7 7.35 7.96 -11.02
C GLU A 7 6.83 9.37 -10.72
N HIS A 8 7.63 10.18 -10.03
CA HIS A 8 7.41 11.61 -9.90
C HIS A 8 8.75 12.35 -9.88
N ALA A 9 8.95 13.27 -10.83
CA ALA A 9 10.16 14.08 -10.97
C ALA A 9 11.48 13.26 -10.96
N GLY A 10 11.49 12.10 -11.65
CA GLY A 10 12.66 11.22 -11.75
C GLY A 10 12.91 10.32 -10.53
N ARG A 11 12.09 10.42 -9.47
CA ARG A 11 12.09 9.48 -8.34
C ARG A 11 10.97 8.46 -8.52
N HIS A 12 11.21 7.24 -8.05
CA HIS A 12 10.24 6.17 -8.12
C HIS A 12 9.69 5.89 -6.72
N TYR A 13 8.38 5.68 -6.62
CA TYR A 13 7.68 5.38 -5.38
C TYR A 13 6.94 4.08 -5.53
N ALA A 14 6.86 3.32 -4.44
CA ALA A 14 6.21 2.03 -4.40
C ALA A 14 5.18 1.97 -3.27
N VAL A 15 4.01 1.40 -3.56
CA VAL A 15 3.03 0.98 -2.57
C VAL A 15 3.00 -0.54 -2.53
N LEU A 16 3.34 -1.12 -1.37
CA LEU A 16 3.29 -2.55 -1.14
C LEU A 16 2.10 -2.90 -0.25
N SER A 17 1.23 -3.79 -0.73
CA SER A 17 0.09 -4.30 0.05
C SER A 17 0.41 -5.67 0.64
N ILE A 18 0.33 -5.79 1.96
CA ILE A 18 0.60 -6.99 2.75
C ILE A 18 -0.61 -7.27 3.63
N TYR A 19 -1.07 -8.50 3.68
CA TYR A 19 -2.08 -8.90 4.67
C TYR A 19 -1.37 -9.35 5.96
N ALA A 20 -1.70 -8.71 7.07
CA ALA A 20 -1.17 -9.04 8.39
C ALA A 20 -2.20 -9.89 9.15
N GLY A 21 -2.15 -11.21 8.94
CA GLY A 21 -3.11 -12.15 9.53
C GLY A 21 -3.25 -12.11 11.06
N PRO A 22 -2.23 -11.76 11.87
CA PRO A 22 -2.42 -11.58 13.31
C PRO A 22 -3.16 -10.30 13.71
N ASP A 23 -3.23 -9.32 12.79
CA ASP A 23 -3.81 -8.00 13.03
C ASP A 23 -5.16 -7.83 12.33
N ASP A 24 -5.63 -8.86 11.61
CA ASP A 24 -6.88 -8.87 10.84
C ASP A 24 -7.07 -7.58 10.02
N ALA A 25 -5.98 -7.23 9.32
CA ALA A 25 -5.86 -5.99 8.58
C ALA A 25 -4.93 -6.09 7.37
N TRP A 26 -5.24 -5.29 6.36
CA TRP A 26 -4.33 -4.98 5.25
C TRP A 26 -3.39 -3.84 5.64
N THR A 27 -2.10 -4.06 5.44
CA THR A 27 -1.07 -3.02 5.54
C THR A 27 -0.69 -2.55 4.14
N LEU A 28 -0.80 -1.25 3.86
CA LEU A 28 -0.26 -0.61 2.67
C LEU A 28 0.94 0.25 3.05
N GLU A 29 2.13 -0.16 2.61
CA GLU A 29 3.37 0.56 2.89
C GLU A 29 3.80 1.43 1.71
N LEU A 30 4.06 2.72 1.97
CA LEU A 30 4.66 3.64 1.01
C LEU A 30 6.17 3.72 1.24
N SER A 31 6.92 3.56 0.17
CA SER A 31 8.38 3.68 0.13
C SER A 31 8.85 4.42 -1.11
N GLU A 32 10.09 4.92 -1.07
CA GLU A 32 10.83 5.26 -2.28
C GLU A 32 11.35 3.94 -2.86
N ALA A 33 11.01 3.69 -4.12
CA ALA A 33 11.38 2.46 -4.79
C ALA A 33 12.87 2.47 -5.09
N VAL A 34 13.50 1.31 -4.94
CA VAL A 34 14.93 1.12 -5.24
C VAL A 34 15.08 0.36 -6.56
N PRO A 35 16.19 0.55 -7.30
CA PRO A 35 16.44 -0.23 -8.50
C PRO A 35 16.40 -1.73 -8.20
N ALA A 36 15.75 -2.50 -9.08
CA ALA A 36 15.72 -3.94 -8.97
C ALA A 36 17.15 -4.53 -9.10
N PRO A 37 17.41 -5.72 -8.54
CA PRO A 37 18.71 -6.37 -8.65
C PRO A 37 19.16 -6.49 -10.12
N ALA A 38 20.42 -6.18 -10.41
CA ALA A 38 20.95 -6.24 -11.78
C ALA A 38 20.76 -7.60 -12.46
N ALA A 39 20.77 -8.69 -11.67
CA ALA A 39 20.50 -10.05 -12.15
C ALA A 39 19.12 -10.22 -12.80
N TRP A 40 18.17 -9.32 -12.53
CA TRP A 40 16.82 -9.37 -13.10
C TRP A 40 16.73 -8.70 -14.47
N ALA A 41 17.74 -7.93 -14.88
CA ALA A 41 17.73 -7.20 -16.16
C ALA A 41 17.60 -8.11 -17.39
N GLU A 42 18.09 -9.35 -17.28
CA GLU A 42 18.03 -10.35 -18.36
C GLU A 42 16.74 -11.18 -18.35
N ILE A 43 15.90 -11.04 -17.32
CA ILE A 43 14.66 -11.80 -17.17
C ILE A 43 13.50 -10.99 -17.79
N PRO A 44 12.91 -11.46 -18.92
CA PRO A 44 11.82 -10.72 -19.58
C PRO A 44 10.64 -10.47 -18.65
N GLY A 45 10.18 -9.22 -18.59
CA GLY A 45 9.04 -8.81 -17.76
C GLY A 45 9.37 -8.62 -16.28
N SER A 46 10.62 -8.74 -15.86
CA SER A 46 10.99 -8.39 -14.48
C SER A 46 10.88 -6.89 -14.23
N PRO A 47 10.46 -6.49 -13.01
CA PRO A 47 10.33 -5.07 -12.68
C PRO A 47 11.71 -4.40 -12.63
N THR A 48 11.78 -3.14 -13.04
CA THR A 48 13.01 -2.33 -12.98
C THR A 48 13.27 -1.74 -11.60
N HIS A 49 12.25 -1.67 -10.75
CA HIS A 49 12.30 -1.17 -9.38
C HIS A 49 11.53 -2.09 -8.44
N THR A 50 11.95 -2.12 -7.17
CA THR A 50 11.25 -2.82 -6.08
C THR A 50 10.89 -1.81 -4.98
N HIS A 51 9.96 -2.19 -4.11
CA HIS A 51 9.71 -1.41 -2.89
C HIS A 51 11.01 -1.24 -2.09
N GLY A 52 11.17 -0.07 -1.48
CA GLY A 52 12.27 0.21 -0.57
C GLY A 52 11.87 -0.01 0.88
N VAL A 53 12.53 0.69 1.78
CA VAL A 53 12.13 0.74 3.19
C VAL A 53 10.88 1.62 3.32
N GLY A 54 9.82 1.07 3.90
CA GLY A 54 8.58 1.79 4.17
C GLY A 54 8.81 2.93 5.17
N PHE A 55 8.28 4.11 4.87
CA PHE A 55 8.31 5.27 5.78
C PHE A 55 6.90 5.71 6.21
N LEU A 56 5.87 5.29 5.48
CA LEU A 56 4.46 5.39 5.86
C LEU A 56 3.82 4.01 5.73
N ALA A 57 2.92 3.67 6.64
CA ALA A 57 2.07 2.50 6.56
C ALA A 57 0.63 2.88 6.85
N ALA A 58 -0.32 2.40 6.05
CA ALA A 58 -1.74 2.47 6.35
C ALA A 58 -2.25 1.10 6.73
N PHE A 59 -3.02 1.01 7.81
CA PHE A 59 -3.67 -0.20 8.28
C PHE A 59 -5.16 -0.09 8.00
N VAL A 60 -5.69 -1.06 7.25
CA VAL A 60 -7.09 -1.15 6.84
C VAL A 60 -7.67 -2.43 7.46
N PRO A 61 -8.45 -2.33 8.55
CA PRO A 61 -9.16 -3.47 9.11
C PRO A 61 -10.14 -4.04 8.08
N ASP A 62 -10.22 -5.36 7.97
CA ASP A 62 -11.16 -6.02 7.05
C ASP A 62 -12.24 -6.86 7.74
N GLU A 63 -12.08 -7.20 9.01
CA GLU A 63 -13.11 -7.92 9.79
C GLU A 63 -14.20 -7.03 10.40
N ASP A 64 -13.96 -5.72 10.56
CA ASP A 64 -14.96 -4.77 11.06
C ASP A 64 -15.03 -3.52 10.15
N PRO A 65 -16.09 -3.37 9.35
CA PRO A 65 -16.22 -2.27 8.39
C PRO A 65 -16.47 -0.91 9.04
N THR A 66 -16.76 -0.87 10.35
CA THR A 66 -16.99 0.36 11.12
C THR A 66 -15.71 0.99 11.65
N LEU A 67 -14.61 0.24 11.65
CA LEU A 67 -13.29 0.76 12.02
C LEU A 67 -12.72 1.62 10.90
N GLU A 68 -12.18 2.77 11.29
CA GLU A 68 -11.49 3.67 10.38
C GLU A 68 -10.07 3.18 10.09
N PRO A 69 -9.57 3.30 8.84
CA PRO A 69 -8.18 3.01 8.55
C PRO A 69 -7.27 4.00 9.28
N THR A 70 -6.12 3.52 9.72
CA THR A 70 -5.12 4.35 10.42
C THR A 70 -3.86 4.50 9.58
N VAL A 71 -3.20 5.65 9.69
CA VAL A 71 -1.93 5.91 8.99
C VAL A 71 -0.83 6.13 10.01
N HIS A 72 0.15 5.25 9.97
CA HIS A 72 1.35 5.31 10.79
C HIS A 72 2.48 5.93 9.98
N ILE A 73 3.13 6.92 10.58
CA ILE A 73 4.31 7.56 10.02
C ILE A 73 5.49 7.07 10.85
N HIS A 74 6.25 6.14 10.29
CA HIS A 74 7.43 5.57 10.93
C HIS A 74 8.66 6.07 10.18
N SER A 75 9.28 7.13 10.67
CA SER A 75 10.64 7.43 10.26
C SER A 75 11.47 8.05 11.38
N HIS A 76 12.74 7.64 11.39
CA HIS A 76 13.75 8.27 12.21
C HIS A 76 14.18 9.64 11.64
N ASP A 77 13.96 9.84 10.33
CA ASP A 77 14.37 11.01 9.56
C ASP A 77 13.17 11.75 8.93
N GLU A 78 13.37 13.00 8.54
CA GLU A 78 12.35 13.74 7.79
C GLU A 78 12.21 13.19 6.36
N HIS A 79 10.98 12.81 5.97
CA HIS A 79 10.66 12.48 4.58
C HIS A 79 9.86 13.58 3.90
N VAL A 80 10.45 14.18 2.86
CA VAL A 80 9.74 15.08 1.96
C VAL A 80 9.02 14.25 0.89
N ILE A 81 7.72 14.05 1.11
CA ILE A 81 6.85 13.30 0.19
C ILE A 81 6.13 14.30 -0.72
N PRO A 82 6.26 14.18 -2.06
CA PRO A 82 5.52 15.03 -2.97
C PRO A 82 4.01 14.88 -2.76
N TYR A 83 3.27 15.99 -2.80
CA TYR A 83 1.81 15.99 -2.58
C TYR A 83 1.07 15.04 -3.52
N GLU A 84 1.51 14.94 -4.78
CA GLU A 84 0.92 14.02 -5.75
C GLU A 84 1.09 12.55 -5.35
N ILE A 85 2.24 12.18 -4.80
CA ILE A 85 2.51 10.83 -4.30
C ILE A 85 1.68 10.54 -3.06
N MET A 86 1.57 11.49 -2.14
CA MET A 86 0.68 11.35 -0.98
C MET A 86 -0.79 11.15 -1.40
N ARG A 87 -1.29 11.95 -2.37
CA ARG A 87 -2.65 11.78 -2.90
C ARG A 87 -2.85 10.41 -3.54
N TRP A 88 -1.87 9.95 -4.30
CA TRP A 88 -1.91 8.62 -4.90
C TRP A 88 -1.95 7.52 -3.85
N PHE A 89 -1.08 7.58 -2.84
CA PHE A 89 -1.08 6.62 -1.75
C PHE A 89 -2.43 6.59 -1.04
N MET A 90 -3.00 7.74 -0.71
CA MET A 90 -4.33 7.80 -0.08
C MET A 90 -5.42 7.23 -0.98
N ALA A 91 -5.34 7.40 -2.31
CA ALA A 91 -6.28 6.78 -3.23
C ALA A 91 -6.18 5.24 -3.22
N GLN A 92 -4.97 4.67 -3.08
CA GLN A 92 -4.76 3.22 -2.92
C GLN A 92 -5.35 2.72 -1.60
N VAL A 93 -5.21 3.48 -0.51
CA VAL A 93 -5.84 3.16 0.78
C VAL A 93 -7.37 3.18 0.65
N THR A 94 -7.95 4.20 0.01
CA THR A 94 -9.39 4.26 -0.25
C THR A 94 -9.88 3.05 -1.03
N GLU A 95 -9.17 2.67 -2.10
CA GLU A 95 -9.52 1.49 -2.90
C GLU A 95 -9.48 0.20 -2.06
N GLN A 96 -8.48 0.05 -1.18
CA GLN A 96 -8.41 -1.11 -0.30
C GLN A 96 -9.55 -1.14 0.72
N VAL A 97 -9.93 0.01 1.30
CA VAL A 97 -11.09 0.12 2.20
C VAL A 97 -12.38 -0.30 1.49
N GLU A 98 -12.60 0.20 0.27
CA GLU A 98 -13.76 -0.16 -0.54
C GLU A 98 -13.78 -1.67 -0.84
N ARG A 99 -12.61 -2.26 -1.16
CA ARG A 99 -12.47 -3.70 -1.39
C ARG A 99 -12.79 -4.53 -0.14
N CYS A 100 -12.28 -4.15 1.03
CA CYS A 100 -12.55 -4.83 2.30
C CYS A 100 -14.05 -4.77 2.64
N ARG A 101 -14.66 -3.58 2.55
CA ARG A 101 -16.10 -3.42 2.78
C ARG A 101 -16.96 -4.24 1.82
N ALA A 102 -16.57 -4.28 0.55
CA ALA A 102 -17.27 -5.10 -0.45
C ALA A 102 -17.12 -6.60 -0.19
N ALA A 103 -15.96 -7.05 0.31
CA ALA A 103 -15.74 -8.45 0.70
C ALA A 103 -16.61 -8.82 1.93
N TYR A 104 -16.59 -7.98 2.97
CA TYR A 104 -17.40 -8.18 4.17
C TYR A 104 -18.91 -8.30 3.85
N ALA A 105 -19.45 -7.40 3.02
CA ALA A 105 -20.86 -7.45 2.63
C ALA A 105 -21.25 -8.70 1.81
N GLN A 106 -20.29 -9.37 1.15
CA GLN A 106 -20.52 -10.64 0.47
C GLN A 106 -20.51 -11.83 1.44
N GLU A 107 -19.75 -11.73 2.53
CA GLU A 107 -19.63 -12.76 3.55
C GLU A 107 -20.77 -12.70 4.58
N ASP A 108 -21.28 -11.51 4.88
CA ASP A 108 -22.43 -11.29 5.76
C ASP A 108 -23.49 -10.35 5.13
N PRO A 109 -24.38 -10.89 4.27
CA PRO A 109 -25.42 -10.10 3.62
C PRO A 109 -26.55 -9.63 4.57
N GLU A 110 -26.62 -10.10 5.82
CA GLU A 110 -27.59 -9.64 6.82
C GLU A 110 -27.04 -8.54 7.76
N ALA A 111 -25.73 -8.27 7.75
CA ALA A 111 -25.13 -7.18 8.53
C ALA A 111 -25.27 -5.79 7.87
N VAL A 112 -25.86 -5.71 6.68
CA VAL A 112 -26.07 -4.47 5.91
C VAL A 112 -27.56 -4.07 5.96
N GLU A 113 -28.10 -3.81 7.14
CA GLU A 113 -29.42 -3.18 7.35
C GLU A 113 -29.35 -2.00 8.31
#